data_AF-A0A3E2U084-F1
#
_entry.id   AF-A0A3E2U084-F1
#
_cell.length_a   1.000
_cell.length_b   1.000
_cell.length_c   1.000
_cell.angle_alpha   90.00
_cell.angle_beta   90.00
_cell.angle_gamma   90.00
#
_symmetry.space_group_name_H-M   'P 1'
#
loop_
_entity.id
_entity.type
_entity.pdbx_description
1 polymer ?
#
loop_
_entity_poly.entity_id
_entity_poly.type
_entity_poly.pdbx_seq_one_letter_code
_entity_poly.pdbx_strand_id
1 'polypeptide(L)'
;MREEFRERLEIDTLAQRYDPDKLEELLDNIVEMYCCPRQTQYVGKQPQTTKAIRLRLDKLTSQHVEYIFDVMSNTTQPIKNIMAYLRTTILNAPTTMEHYYQAQGNWLTAQNRKK
;
A
#
# COMPACT_ATOMS: atom_id res chain seq x y z
N MET A 1 11.72 -6.23 -13.48
CA MET A 1 11.22 -5.52 -12.29
C MET A 1 9.86 -4.86 -12.49
N ARG A 2 9.72 -3.76 -13.26
CA ARG A 2 8.41 -3.08 -13.41
C ARG A 2 7.33 -4.01 -13.93
N GLU A 3 7.59 -4.70 -15.04
CA GLU A 3 6.65 -5.66 -15.62
C GLU A 3 6.35 -6.86 -14.70
N GLU A 4 7.35 -7.36 -13.97
CA GLU A 4 7.14 -8.46 -13.00
C GLU A 4 6.20 -8.04 -11.86
N PHE A 5 6.34 -6.81 -11.35
CA PHE A 5 5.40 -6.29 -10.37
C PHE A 5 4.03 -5.99 -11.00
N ARG A 6 3.98 -5.49 -12.24
CA ARG A 6 2.72 -5.24 -12.95
C ARG A 6 1.89 -6.51 -13.04
N GLU A 7 2.51 -7.60 -13.48
CA GLU A 7 1.88 -8.92 -13.62
C GLU A 7 1.48 -9.47 -12.25
N ARG A 8 2.42 -9.53 -11.29
CA ARG A 8 2.17 -10.12 -9.96
C ARG A 8 1.09 -9.37 -9.16
N LEU A 9 1.00 -8.06 -9.33
CA LEU A 9 0.01 -7.22 -8.65
C LEU A 9 -1.28 -7.10 -9.45
N GLU A 10 -1.37 -7.76 -10.61
CA GLU A 10 -2.54 -7.80 -11.48
C GLU A 10 -3.05 -6.39 -11.86
N ILE A 11 -2.10 -5.47 -12.15
CA ILE A 11 -2.41 -4.05 -12.38
C ILE A 11 -3.42 -3.85 -13.51
N ASP A 12 -3.29 -4.61 -14.60
CA ASP A 12 -4.21 -4.50 -15.75
C ASP A 12 -5.63 -4.97 -15.42
N THR A 13 -5.77 -5.96 -14.53
CA THR A 13 -7.07 -6.41 -14.00
C THR A 13 -7.66 -5.34 -13.08
N LEU A 14 -6.85 -4.76 -12.20
CA LEU A 14 -7.28 -3.71 -11.27
C LEU A 14 -7.67 -2.41 -11.99
N ALA A 15 -7.07 -2.11 -13.14
CA ALA A 15 -7.38 -0.93 -13.95
C ALA A 15 -8.83 -0.89 -14.48
N GLN A 16 -9.55 -2.02 -14.42
CA GLN A 16 -10.99 -2.06 -14.73
C GLN A 16 -11.87 -1.46 -13.61
N ARG A 17 -11.33 -1.34 -12.39
CA ARG A 17 -12.06 -0.92 -11.18
C ARG A 17 -11.50 0.34 -10.52
N TYR A 18 -10.20 0.56 -10.67
CA TYR A 18 -9.49 1.70 -10.11
C TYR A 18 -8.95 2.61 -11.20
N ASP A 19 -8.69 3.86 -10.83
CA ASP A 19 -8.07 4.86 -11.69
C ASP A 19 -6.70 4.37 -12.19
N PRO A 20 -6.51 4.16 -13.51
CA PRO A 20 -5.26 3.66 -14.08
C PRO A 20 -4.05 4.53 -13.70
N ASP A 21 -4.20 5.85 -13.66
CA ASP A 21 -3.08 6.75 -13.37
C ASP A 21 -2.57 6.55 -11.93
N LYS A 22 -3.48 6.29 -10.98
CA LYS A 22 -3.12 5.99 -9.59
C LYS A 22 -2.48 4.62 -9.42
N LEU A 23 -2.88 3.64 -10.24
CA LEU A 23 -2.26 2.32 -10.25
C LEU A 23 -0.82 2.40 -10.78
N GLU A 24 -0.59 3.17 -11.84
CA GLU A 24 0.75 3.42 -12.38
C GLU A 24 1.62 4.16 -11.34
N GLU A 25 1.09 5.19 -10.65
CA GLU A 25 1.81 5.88 -9.58
C GLU A 25 2.22 4.93 -8.44
N LEU A 26 1.32 4.03 -8.04
CA LEU A 26 1.59 3.03 -7.00
C LEU A 26 2.66 2.03 -7.46
N LEU A 27 2.58 1.54 -8.70
CA LEU A 27 3.56 0.64 -9.29
C LEU A 27 4.95 1.30 -9.36
N ASP A 28 5.03 2.54 -9.82
CA ASP A 28 6.28 3.28 -9.92
C ASP A 28 6.91 3.49 -8.53
N ASN A 29 6.11 3.77 -7.50
CA ASN A 29 6.59 3.86 -6.12
C ASN A 29 7.16 2.53 -5.60
N ILE A 30 6.52 1.41 -5.90
CA ILE A 30 7.00 0.07 -5.52
C ILE A 30 8.34 -0.21 -6.21
N VAL A 31 8.42 0.04 -7.52
CA VAL A 31 9.63 -0.18 -8.31
C VAL A 31 10.78 0.71 -7.85
N GLU A 32 10.53 1.99 -7.57
CA GLU A 32 11.56 2.92 -7.07
C GLU A 32 12.15 2.44 -5.74
N MET A 33 11.29 2.07 -4.78
CA MET A 33 11.74 1.56 -3.47
C MET A 33 12.50 0.23 -3.62
N TYR A 34 12.05 -0.65 -4.51
CA TYR A 34 12.67 -1.95 -4.73
C TYR A 34 14.04 -1.82 -5.41
N CYS A 35 14.14 -1.00 -6.46
CA CYS A 35 15.33 -0.82 -7.27
C CYS A 35 16.35 0.16 -6.67
N CYS A 36 16.09 0.71 -5.48
CA CYS A 36 17.01 1.65 -4.85
C CYS A 36 18.44 1.07 -4.75
N PRO A 37 19.48 1.80 -5.24
CA PRO A 37 20.86 1.32 -5.19
C PRO A 37 21.51 1.49 -3.82
N ARG A 38 20.91 2.29 -2.93
CA ARG A 38 21.44 2.54 -1.58
C ARG A 38 21.20 1.33 -0.68
N GLN A 39 22.09 1.10 0.30
CA GLN A 39 21.88 0.05 1.29
C GLN A 39 20.74 0.36 2.27
N THR A 40 20.47 1.64 2.49
CA THR A 40 19.46 2.14 3.43
C THR A 40 18.58 3.18 2.75
N GLN A 41 17.30 3.16 3.08
CA GLN A 41 16.29 4.13 2.64
C GLN A 41 15.53 4.65 3.85
N TYR A 42 14.97 5.84 3.72
CA TYR A 42 14.05 6.39 4.71
C TYR A 42 12.61 6.18 4.25
N VAL A 43 11.83 5.53 5.10
CA VAL A 43 10.38 5.37 4.92
C VAL A 43 9.73 6.15 6.06
N GLY A 44 9.10 7.27 5.73
CA GLY A 44 8.74 8.27 6.72
C GLY A 44 9.98 8.80 7.43
N LYS A 45 10.05 8.63 8.76
CA LYS A 45 11.18 9.08 9.59
C LYS A 45 12.13 7.94 10.01
N GLN A 46 11.86 6.71 9.57
CA GLN A 46 12.59 5.54 10.02
C GLN A 46 13.57 5.04 8.94
N PRO A 47 14.87 4.88 9.25
CA PRO A 47 15.81 4.25 8.35
C PRO A 47 15.54 2.73 8.31
N GLN A 48 15.48 2.17 7.10
CA GLN A 48 15.34 0.75 6.87
C GLN A 48 16.35 0.29 5.82
N THR A 49 16.87 -0.93 5.96
CA THR A 49 17.73 -1.49 4.93
C THR A 49 16.89 -1.75 3.67
N THR A 50 17.45 -1.47 2.50
CA THR A 50 16.82 -1.79 1.22
C THR A 50 16.51 -3.28 1.11
N LYS A 51 17.32 -4.13 1.73
CA LYS A 51 17.05 -5.57 1.83
C LYS A 51 15.73 -5.85 2.58
N ALA A 52 15.50 -5.20 3.72
CA ALA A 52 14.26 -5.37 4.48
C ALA A 52 13.04 -4.82 3.73
N ILE A 53 13.20 -3.70 3.02
CA ILE A 53 12.15 -3.13 2.16
C ILE A 53 11.77 -4.11 1.06
N ARG A 54 12.74 -4.67 0.31
CA ARG A 54 12.48 -5.67 -0.74
C ARG A 54 11.70 -6.87 -0.21
N LEU A 55 12.12 -7.44 0.93
CA LEU A 55 11.41 -8.56 1.57
C LEU A 55 9.94 -8.27 1.92
N ARG A 56 9.57 -7.01 2.17
CA ARG A 56 8.18 -6.62 2.38
C ARG A 56 7.44 -6.44 1.06
N LEU A 57 8.05 -5.75 0.10
CA LEU A 57 7.48 -5.56 -1.23
C LEU A 57 7.24 -6.89 -1.96
N ASP A 58 8.08 -7.90 -1.70
CA ASP A 58 7.93 -9.24 -2.25
C ASP A 58 6.68 -9.99 -1.76
N LYS A 59 6.04 -9.51 -0.69
CA LYS A 59 4.79 -10.08 -0.16
C LYS A 59 3.55 -9.42 -0.74
N LEU A 60 3.71 -8.36 -1.51
CA LEU A 60 2.56 -7.65 -2.10
C LEU A 60 1.86 -8.54 -3.12
N THR A 61 0.54 -8.38 -3.14
CA THR A 61 -0.41 -9.06 -4.02
C THR A 61 -1.46 -8.04 -4.45
N SER A 62 -2.30 -8.38 -5.42
CA SER A 62 -3.43 -7.54 -5.85
C SER A 62 -4.35 -7.11 -4.68
N GLN A 63 -4.61 -8.00 -3.73
CA GLN A 63 -5.39 -7.68 -2.51
C GLN A 63 -4.76 -6.55 -1.67
N HIS A 64 -3.43 -6.52 -1.58
CA HIS A 64 -2.74 -5.43 -0.88
C HIS A 64 -2.87 -4.11 -1.61
N VAL A 65 -2.95 -4.12 -2.95
CA VAL A 65 -3.21 -2.92 -3.75
C VAL A 65 -4.61 -2.38 -3.42
N GLU A 66 -5.64 -3.22 -3.46
CA GLU A 66 -7.02 -2.85 -3.09
C GLU A 66 -7.07 -2.25 -1.68
N TYR A 67 -6.43 -2.90 -0.71
CA TYR A 67 -6.28 -2.40 0.66
C TYR A 67 -5.64 -1.01 0.72
N ILE A 68 -4.57 -0.75 -0.05
CA ILE A 68 -3.93 0.56 -0.07
C ILE A 68 -4.91 1.62 -0.58
N PHE A 69 -5.69 1.33 -1.62
CA PHE A 69 -6.73 2.23 -2.11
C PHE A 69 -7.82 2.49 -1.07
N ASP A 70 -8.26 1.46 -0.34
CA ASP A 70 -9.24 1.61 0.75
C ASP A 70 -8.71 2.52 1.87
N VAL A 71 -7.45 2.37 2.26
CA VAL A 71 -6.83 3.26 3.27
C VAL A 71 -6.77 4.70 2.76
N MET A 72 -6.38 4.90 1.51
CA MET A 72 -6.29 6.23 0.91
C MET A 72 -7.66 6.90 0.81
N SER A 73 -8.71 6.17 0.46
CA SER A 73 -10.07 6.71 0.37
C SER A 73 -10.71 6.98 1.74
N ASN A 74 -10.37 6.19 2.76
CA ASN A 74 -10.92 6.32 4.11
C ASN A 74 -10.14 7.31 4.99
N THR A 75 -9.05 7.90 4.49
CA THR A 75 -8.29 8.91 5.24
C THR A 75 -9.03 10.25 5.24
N THR A 76 -9.53 10.66 6.41
CA THR A 76 -10.31 11.89 6.58
C THR A 76 -9.48 13.09 7.06
N GLN A 77 -8.28 12.86 7.58
CA GLN A 77 -7.40 13.92 8.07
C GLN A 77 -6.43 14.38 6.96
N PRO A 78 -6.12 15.68 6.86
CA PRO A 78 -5.18 16.19 5.85
C PRO A 78 -3.79 15.53 5.94
N ILE A 79 -3.33 14.97 4.82
CA ILE A 79 -2.00 14.36 4.72
C ILE A 79 -0.99 15.44 4.32
N LYS A 80 -0.07 15.80 5.22
CA LYS A 80 0.96 16.83 4.97
C LYS A 80 2.04 16.40 3.98
N ASN A 81 2.32 15.10 3.90
CA ASN A 81 3.30 14.53 2.96
C ASN A 81 2.72 13.24 2.37
N ILE A 82 2.08 13.39 1.21
CA ILE A 82 1.34 12.30 0.55
C ILE A 82 2.27 11.16 0.12
N MET A 83 3.46 11.48 -0.37
CA MET A 83 4.45 10.50 -0.84
C MET A 83 4.97 9.63 0.31
N ALA A 84 5.32 10.24 1.44
CA ALA A 84 5.77 9.51 2.62
C ALA A 84 4.66 8.63 3.20
N TYR A 85 3.42 9.11 3.17
CA TYR A 85 2.25 8.33 3.59
C TYR A 85 2.05 7.11 2.70
N LEU A 86 1.98 7.31 1.37
CA LEU A 86 1.79 6.23 0.40
C LEU A 86 2.85 5.14 0.52
N ARG A 87 4.14 5.50 0.57
CA ARG A 87 5.25 4.53 0.73
C ARG A 87 5.18 3.77 2.05
N THR A 88 4.76 4.44 3.13
CA THR A 88 4.57 3.80 4.43
C THR A 88 3.41 2.80 4.37
N THR A 89 2.29 3.17 3.74
CA THR A 89 1.13 2.30 3.57
C THR A 89 1.47 1.08 2.72
N ILE A 90 2.14 1.26 1.59
CA ILE A 90 2.64 0.17 0.72
C ILE A 90 3.47 -0.83 1.54
N LEU A 91 4.45 -0.35 2.31
CA LEU A 91 5.36 -1.24 3.04
C LEU A 91 4.72 -1.95 4.23
N ASN A 92 3.64 -1.40 4.77
CA ASN A 92 2.94 -2.00 5.89
C ASN A 92 1.77 -2.88 5.46
N ALA A 93 1.28 -2.76 4.22
CA ALA A 93 0.13 -3.49 3.72
C ALA A 93 0.15 -5.00 4.04
N PRO A 94 1.27 -5.74 3.84
CA PRO A 94 1.33 -7.18 4.18
C PRO A 94 1.16 -7.52 5.67
N THR A 95 1.23 -6.52 6.56
CA THR A 95 1.18 -6.71 8.01
C THR A 95 -0.01 -6.03 8.67
N THR A 96 -0.70 -5.12 7.98
CA THR A 96 -1.78 -4.30 8.57
C THR A 96 -3.14 -4.54 7.92
N MET A 97 -3.20 -5.18 6.75
CA MET A 97 -4.46 -5.39 6.01
C MET A 97 -5.51 -6.14 6.83
N GLU A 98 -5.15 -7.27 7.44
CA GLU A 98 -6.08 -8.08 8.24
C GLU A 98 -6.64 -7.30 9.45
N HIS A 99 -5.75 -6.64 10.19
CA HIS A 99 -6.14 -5.81 11.34
C HIS A 99 -7.05 -4.65 10.94
N TYR A 100 -6.81 -4.06 9.78
CA TYR A 100 -7.65 -2.97 9.26
C TYR A 100 -9.08 -3.43 8.98
N TYR A 101 -9.26 -4.50 8.21
CA TYR A 101 -10.60 -4.99 7.87
C TYR A 101 -11.34 -5.54 9.09
N GLN A 102 -10.63 -6.19 10.04
CA GLN A 102 -11.22 -6.60 11.32
C GLN A 102 -11.73 -5.40 12.12
N ALA A 103 -10.93 -4.34 12.24
CA ALA A 103 -11.33 -3.12 12.95
C ALA A 103 -12.54 -2.44 12.28
N GLN A 104 -12.56 -2.41 10.94
CA GLN A 104 -13.68 -1.86 10.17
C GLN A 104 -14.98 -2.66 10.37
N GLY A 105 -14.92 -3.99 10.33
CA GLY A 105 -16.08 -4.87 10.58
C GLY A 105 -16.63 -4.73 12.01
N ASN A 106 -15.73 -4.62 13.00
CA ASN A 106 -16.10 -4.39 14.39
C ASN A 106 -16.82 -3.04 14.57
N TRP A 107 -16.33 -1.98 13.91
CA TRP A 107 -16.96 -0.66 13.95
C TRP A 107 -18.36 -0.65 13.34
N LEU A 108 -18.55 -1.29 12.18
CA LEU A 108 -19.87 -1.44 11.55
C LEU A 108 -20.85 -2.19 12.44
N THR A 109 -20.41 -3.27 13.08
CA THR A 109 -21.23 -4.05 14.01
C THR A 109 -21.63 -3.22 15.23
N ALA A 110 -20.71 -2.42 15.77
CA ALA A 110 -20.98 -1.54 16.91
C ALA A 110 -21.98 -0.43 16.58
N GLN A 111 -21.97 0.09 15.34
CA GLN A 111 -22.96 1.08 14.89
C GLN A 111 -24.35 0.48 14.75
N ASN A 112 -24.46 -0.74 14.20
CA ASN A 112 -25.74 -1.42 14.03
C ASN A 112 -26.40 -1.77 15.38
N ARG A 113 -25.62 -2.04 16.42
CA ARG A 113 -26.13 -2.28 17.79
C ARG A 113 -26.65 -1.03 18.50
N LYS A 114 -26.31 0.17 18.01
CA LYS A 114 -26.76 1.46 18.57
C LYS A 114 -28.01 2.02 17.90
N LYS A 115 -28.48 1.39 16.82
CA LYS A 115 -29.77 1.66 16.17
C LYS A 115 -30.81 0.70 16.73
#